data_AF-X0ZKX2-F1
#
_entry.id   AF-X0ZKX2-F1
#
_cell.length_a   1.000
_cell.length_b   1.000
_cell.length_c   1.000
_cell.angle_alpha   90.00
_cell.angle_beta   90.00
_cell.angle_gamma   90.00
#
_symmetry.space_group_name_H-M   'P 1'
#
loop_
_entity.id
_entity.type
_entity.pdbx_description
1 polymer ?
#
loop_
_entity_poly.entity_id
_entity_poly.type
_entity_poly.pdbx_seq_one_letter_code
_entity_poly.pdbx_strand_id
1 'polypeptide(L)'
;QRIHRFIIGKSDTWESIDSALPVDSVLSQLAVSADGTLYALNSQSVDAEKQEGGMERSLNPTYPLGPAFETVTRGLDDGATLTGLWLRGSQLWSIDTQNTRLMTYPDSLALPVILTSPPDKTPGIGTENVNLDWETLKGATEYKWQLNYDTDFSTIPTDFEGDTTKSSAWLSALETATPYYWRVRATEPVLSRWSV
;
A
#
# COMPACT_ATOMS: atom_id res chain seq x y z
N GLN A 1 7.61 8.11 20.91
CA GLN A 1 8.81 7.69 20.16
C GLN A 1 8.47 7.82 18.68
N ARG A 2 9.40 8.32 17.87
CA ARG A 2 9.13 8.79 16.49
C ARG A 2 10.00 8.02 15.49
N ILE A 3 9.50 7.72 14.28
CA ILE A 3 10.29 7.06 13.22
C ILE A 3 11.12 8.09 12.49
N HIS A 4 12.42 7.84 12.42
CA HIS A 4 13.35 8.67 11.67
C HIS A 4 14.14 7.85 10.65
N ARG A 5 14.54 8.51 9.56
CA ARG A 5 15.38 7.97 8.51
C ARG A 5 16.74 8.66 8.51
N PHE A 6 17.79 7.87 8.29
CA PHE A 6 19.14 8.35 8.04
C PHE A 6 19.79 7.48 6.95
N ILE A 7 20.30 8.11 5.89
CA ILE A 7 20.91 7.42 4.75
C ILE A 7 22.42 7.63 4.81
N ILE A 8 23.16 6.56 5.05
CA ILE A 8 24.63 6.61 5.12
C ILE A 8 25.19 7.13 3.79
N GLY A 9 26.06 8.15 3.87
CA GLY A 9 26.68 8.79 2.71
C GLY A 9 25.81 9.84 2.00
N LYS A 10 24.59 10.11 2.49
CA LYS A 10 23.70 11.15 1.95
C LYS A 10 23.11 12.07 3.01
N SER A 11 22.76 11.55 4.18
CA SER A 11 22.15 12.32 5.27
C SER A 11 23.22 12.91 6.19
N ASP A 12 23.04 14.19 6.55
CA ASP A 12 23.79 14.85 7.62
C ASP A 12 23.00 14.91 8.93
N THR A 13 21.67 14.76 8.86
CA THR A 13 20.76 14.76 10.00
C THR A 13 19.71 13.66 9.88
N TRP A 14 19.11 13.31 11.01
CA TRP A 14 17.94 12.42 11.05
C TRP A 14 16.70 13.18 10.58
N GLU A 15 15.96 12.57 9.67
CA GLU A 15 14.71 13.11 9.13
C GLU A 15 13.53 12.34 9.73
N SER A 16 12.56 13.03 10.34
CA SER A 16 11.34 12.37 10.78
C SER A 16 10.53 11.93 9.55
N ILE A 17 10.05 10.69 9.57
CA ILE A 17 9.23 10.14 8.49
C ILE A 17 7.81 9.78 8.94
N ASP A 18 7.44 10.07 10.19
CA ASP A 18 6.19 9.60 10.79
C ASP A 18 5.07 10.64 10.87
N SER A 19 5.15 11.70 10.07
CA SER A 19 4.17 12.79 10.10
C SER A 19 2.74 12.35 9.78
N ALA A 20 2.56 11.20 9.11
CA ALA A 20 1.27 10.62 8.77
C ALA A 20 0.68 9.70 9.86
N LEU A 21 1.44 9.40 10.93
CA LEU A 21 0.94 8.55 12.01
C LEU A 21 -0.05 9.29 12.93
N PRO A 22 -0.97 8.56 13.59
CA PRO A 22 -1.81 9.12 14.65
C PRO A 22 -0.96 9.82 15.72
N VAL A 23 -1.43 10.97 16.22
CA VAL A 23 -0.66 11.87 17.11
C VAL A 23 -0.17 11.16 18.37
N ASP A 24 -0.98 10.26 18.91
CA ASP A 24 -0.71 9.55 20.15
C ASP A 24 0.04 8.22 19.96
N SER A 25 0.44 7.90 18.73
CA SER A 25 1.14 6.64 18.41
C SER A 25 2.39 6.45 19.25
N VAL A 26 2.46 5.30 19.93
CA VAL A 26 3.64 4.92 20.72
C VAL A 26 4.29 3.72 20.07
N LEU A 27 5.28 3.98 19.22
CA LEU A 27 5.95 2.92 18.47
C LEU A 27 7.00 2.19 19.32
N SER A 28 7.11 0.87 19.17
CA SER A 28 7.99 0.04 20.00
C SER A 28 9.03 -0.77 19.22
N GLN A 29 8.73 -1.19 17.99
CA GLN A 29 9.63 -2.00 17.18
C GLN A 29 9.42 -1.74 15.69
N LEU A 30 10.49 -1.84 14.89
CA LEU A 30 10.47 -1.68 13.43
C LEU A 30 10.93 -2.96 12.73
N ALA A 31 10.39 -3.22 11.55
CA ALA A 31 10.87 -4.23 10.62
C ALA A 31 10.74 -3.72 9.17
N VAL A 32 11.66 -4.12 8.29
CA VAL A 32 11.64 -3.70 6.88
C VAL A 32 11.79 -4.94 5.99
N SER A 33 10.91 -5.10 5.01
CA SER A 33 10.98 -6.18 4.03
C SER A 33 12.00 -5.86 2.93
N ALA A 34 12.38 -6.88 2.17
CA ALA A 34 13.37 -6.75 1.10
C ALA A 34 12.94 -5.80 -0.03
N ASP A 35 11.63 -5.63 -0.23
CA ASP A 35 11.03 -4.70 -1.19
C ASP A 35 10.85 -3.28 -0.62
N GLY A 36 11.27 -3.04 0.63
CA GLY A 36 11.28 -1.72 1.26
C GLY A 36 10.00 -1.33 1.99
N THR A 37 9.06 -2.26 2.22
CA THR A 37 7.91 -1.99 3.11
C THR A 37 8.40 -1.91 4.55
N LEU A 38 8.08 -0.81 5.23
CA LEU A 38 8.34 -0.61 6.65
C LEU A 38 7.11 -0.98 7.46
N TYR A 39 7.34 -1.69 8.56
CA TYR A 39 6.35 -2.04 9.56
C TYR A 39 6.82 -1.53 10.92
N ALA A 40 5.90 -1.00 11.71
CA ALA A 40 6.16 -0.58 13.07
C ALA A 40 5.05 -1.10 13.99
N LEU A 41 5.38 -1.62 15.17
CA LEU A 41 4.34 -1.90 16.16
C LEU A 41 3.94 -0.62 16.89
N ASN A 42 2.65 -0.42 17.05
CA ASN A 42 2.10 0.58 17.95
C ASN A 42 1.72 -0.11 19.26
N SER A 43 2.39 0.28 20.34
CA SER A 43 2.24 -0.30 21.68
C SER A 43 0.99 0.17 22.43
N GLN A 44 0.22 1.09 21.84
CA GLN A 44 -1.13 1.36 22.31
C GLN A 44 -2.02 0.13 22.09
N SER A 45 -2.98 -0.06 22.99
CA SER A 45 -4.01 -1.08 22.81
C SER A 45 -4.83 -0.78 21.55
N VAL A 46 -5.20 -1.83 20.82
CA VAL A 46 -6.02 -1.72 19.62
C VAL A 46 -7.38 -1.11 19.95
N ASP A 47 -7.75 -0.09 19.19
CA ASP A 47 -9.11 0.42 19.07
C ASP A 47 -9.51 0.30 17.59
N ALA A 48 -10.31 -0.72 17.27
CA ALA A 48 -10.66 -1.02 15.89
C ALA A 48 -11.58 0.04 15.28
N GLU A 49 -12.41 0.71 16.09
CA GLU A 49 -13.29 1.79 15.62
C GLU A 49 -12.49 3.04 15.23
N LYS A 50 -11.45 3.38 16.00
CA LYS A 50 -10.58 4.53 15.71
C LYS A 50 -9.42 4.21 14.78
N GLN A 51 -9.20 2.94 14.43
CA GLN A 51 -8.02 2.48 13.71
C GLN A 51 -6.71 2.92 14.39
N GLU A 52 -6.61 2.65 15.70
CA GLU A 52 -5.44 2.97 16.52
C GLU A 52 -4.83 1.68 17.11
N GLY A 53 -3.53 1.73 17.41
CA GLY A 53 -2.79 0.59 17.95
C GLY A 53 -2.42 -0.44 16.87
N GLY A 54 -2.00 -1.64 17.30
CA GLY A 54 -1.67 -2.72 16.38
C GLY A 54 -0.34 -2.49 15.65
N MET A 55 -0.39 -2.33 14.33
CA MET A 55 0.80 -2.21 13.48
C MET A 55 0.64 -1.09 12.45
N GLU A 56 1.62 -0.20 12.37
CA GLU A 56 1.75 0.79 11.31
C GLU A 56 2.51 0.22 10.13
N ARG A 57 2.06 0.54 8.92
CA ARG A 57 2.67 0.03 7.67
C ARG A 57 2.91 1.17 6.69
N SER A 58 4.09 1.20 6.07
CA SER A 58 4.43 2.12 4.99
C SER A 58 5.05 1.38 3.81
N LEU A 59 4.41 1.47 2.64
CA LEU A 59 4.92 0.89 1.38
C LEU A 59 6.12 1.65 0.79
N ASN A 60 6.23 2.93 1.14
CA ASN A 60 7.18 3.88 0.57
C ASN A 60 7.80 4.79 1.65
N PRO A 61 8.49 4.23 2.66
CA PRO A 61 9.12 4.98 3.76
C PRO A 61 10.21 5.96 3.27
N THR A 62 10.58 5.89 1.99
CA THR A 62 11.53 6.77 1.33
C THR A 62 10.90 7.89 0.51
N TYR A 63 9.56 8.02 0.47
CA TYR A 63 8.90 9.04 -0.36
C TYR A 63 9.29 10.46 0.08
N PRO A 64 9.85 11.30 -0.82
CA PRO A 64 10.42 12.59 -0.44
C PRO A 64 9.42 13.63 0.08
N LEU A 65 8.15 13.54 -0.32
CA LEU A 65 7.10 14.47 0.14
C LEU A 65 6.44 14.02 1.45
N GLY A 66 6.99 13.00 2.11
CA GLY A 66 6.46 12.43 3.36
C GLY A 66 5.84 11.06 3.12
N PRO A 67 6.34 9.99 3.76
CA PRO A 67 5.77 8.66 3.59
C PRO A 67 4.33 8.57 4.09
N ALA A 68 3.54 7.75 3.39
CA ALA A 68 2.22 7.38 3.86
C ALA A 68 2.34 6.22 4.86
N PHE A 69 1.50 6.23 5.88
CA PHE A 69 1.34 5.13 6.82
C PHE A 69 -0.13 4.73 6.89
N GLU A 70 -0.35 3.45 7.11
CA GLU A 70 -1.66 2.85 7.32
C GLU A 70 -1.64 2.09 8.64
N THR A 71 -2.64 2.31 9.50
CA THR A 71 -2.81 1.55 10.73
C THR A 71 -3.50 0.22 10.43
N VAL A 72 -2.86 -0.88 10.80
CA VAL A 72 -3.36 -2.24 10.61
C VAL A 72 -3.84 -2.80 11.96
N THR A 73 -5.15 -2.70 12.18
CA THR A 73 -5.86 -3.29 13.33
C THR A 73 -6.65 -4.55 12.96
N ARG A 74 -6.79 -4.83 11.66
CA ARG A 74 -7.67 -5.89 11.14
C ARG A 74 -7.28 -7.27 11.69
N GLY A 75 -8.27 -7.97 12.23
CA GLY A 75 -8.10 -9.31 12.79
C GLY A 75 -7.50 -9.33 14.19
N LEU A 76 -7.25 -8.16 14.79
CA LEU A 76 -6.94 -8.01 16.20
C LEU A 76 -8.23 -7.72 16.98
N ASP A 77 -8.32 -8.26 18.19
CA ASP A 77 -9.41 -7.95 19.12
C ASP A 77 -9.18 -6.55 19.73
N ASP A 78 -10.26 -5.82 20.03
CA ASP A 78 -10.14 -4.57 20.80
C ASP A 78 -9.42 -4.81 22.13
N GLY A 79 -8.52 -3.89 22.47
CA GLY A 79 -7.65 -4.01 23.64
C GLY A 79 -6.38 -4.84 23.42
N ALA A 80 -6.22 -5.52 22.28
CA ALA A 80 -4.99 -6.26 21.95
C ALA A 80 -3.77 -5.34 22.00
N THR A 81 -2.64 -5.84 22.50
CA THR A 81 -1.39 -5.09 22.54
C THR A 81 -0.27 -5.94 21.98
N LEU A 82 0.40 -5.43 20.95
CA LEU A 82 1.40 -6.19 20.20
C LEU A 82 2.81 -5.95 20.75
N THR A 83 3.59 -7.03 20.85
CA THR A 83 5.01 -6.99 21.17
C THR A 83 5.79 -8.01 20.34
N GLY A 84 7.03 -7.65 20.01
CA GLY A 84 7.90 -8.43 19.15
C GLY A 84 7.42 -8.39 17.70
N LEU A 85 8.28 -7.97 16.78
CA LEU A 85 7.97 -7.93 15.35
C LEU A 85 9.01 -8.73 14.58
N TRP A 86 8.59 -9.85 14.03
CA TRP A 86 9.43 -10.71 13.20
C TRP A 86 8.90 -10.74 11.77
N LEU A 87 9.81 -10.77 10.80
CA LEU A 87 9.50 -10.68 9.39
C LEU A 87 10.33 -11.70 8.60
N ARG A 88 9.67 -12.43 7.69
CA ARG A 88 10.32 -13.33 6.73
C ARG A 88 9.56 -13.28 5.40
N GLY A 89 10.20 -12.76 4.36
CA GLY A 89 9.50 -12.47 3.10
C GLY A 89 8.44 -11.40 3.35
N SER A 90 7.18 -11.71 3.05
CA SER A 90 6.00 -10.87 3.35
C SER A 90 5.19 -11.38 4.54
N GLN A 91 5.68 -12.37 5.28
CA GLN A 91 5.00 -12.89 6.47
C GLN A 91 5.53 -12.21 7.72
N LEU A 92 4.62 -11.63 8.50
CA LEU A 92 4.90 -11.04 9.81
C LEU A 92 4.37 -11.91 10.95
N TRP A 93 5.04 -11.79 12.09
CA TRP A 93 4.61 -12.35 13.37
C TRP A 93 4.72 -11.32 14.46
N SER A 94 3.76 -11.34 15.38
CA SER A 94 3.80 -10.57 16.63
C SER A 94 3.10 -11.34 17.75
N ILE A 95 3.41 -11.01 19.00
CA ILE A 95 2.70 -11.57 20.16
C ILE A 95 1.66 -10.54 20.61
N ASP A 96 0.40 -10.96 20.71
CA ASP A 96 -0.62 -10.22 21.44
C ASP A 96 -0.52 -10.56 22.92
N THR A 97 -0.06 -9.60 23.72
CA THR A 97 0.15 -9.78 25.16
C THR A 97 -1.14 -9.81 25.95
N GLN A 98 -2.20 -9.15 25.46
CA GLN A 98 -3.48 -9.08 26.16
C GLN A 98 -4.17 -10.45 26.12
N ASN A 99 -4.19 -11.07 24.94
CA ASN A 99 -4.87 -12.35 24.74
C ASN A 99 -3.93 -13.56 24.79
N THR A 100 -2.63 -13.35 24.96
CA THR A 100 -1.59 -14.40 24.94
C THR A 100 -1.66 -15.24 23.65
N ARG A 101 -1.64 -14.56 22.49
CA ARG A 101 -1.76 -15.19 21.17
C ARG A 101 -0.59 -14.83 20.27
N LEU A 102 -0.25 -15.73 19.35
CA LEU A 102 0.62 -15.43 18.22
C LEU A 102 -0.24 -14.85 17.09
N MET A 103 0.07 -13.63 16.68
CA MET A 103 -0.46 -12.99 15.49
C MET A 103 0.44 -13.34 14.29
N THR A 104 -0.20 -13.67 13.17
CA THR A 104 0.47 -13.87 11.89
C THR A 104 -0.20 -13.03 10.83
N TYR A 105 0.56 -12.19 10.13
CA TYR A 105 0.02 -11.32 9.08
C TYR A 105 0.78 -11.54 7.76
N PRO A 106 0.17 -12.23 6.78
CA PRO A 106 0.71 -12.32 5.42
C PRO A 106 0.37 -11.04 4.65
N ASP A 107 1.36 -10.19 4.41
CA ASP A 107 1.18 -8.96 3.64
C ASP A 107 1.26 -9.22 2.13
N SER A 108 0.24 -9.86 1.57
CA SER A 108 0.12 -10.05 0.12
C SER A 108 -0.09 -8.74 -0.64
N LEU A 109 -0.57 -7.70 0.03
CA LEU A 109 -0.84 -6.40 -0.59
C LEU A 109 0.40 -5.49 -0.60
N ALA A 110 1.53 -5.90 -0.04
CA ALA A 110 2.79 -5.18 -0.26
C ALA A 110 3.21 -5.22 -1.74
N LEU A 111 2.80 -6.27 -2.46
CA LEU A 111 3.21 -6.49 -3.83
C LEU A 111 2.40 -5.62 -4.82
N PRO A 112 3.00 -5.22 -5.95
CA PRO A 112 2.26 -4.56 -7.03
C PRO A 112 1.26 -5.52 -7.69
N VAL A 113 0.18 -4.97 -8.22
CA VAL A 113 -0.79 -5.70 -9.07
C VAL A 113 -0.12 -6.10 -10.39
N ILE A 114 -0.38 -7.32 -10.88
CA ILE A 114 0.11 -7.79 -12.19
C ILE A 114 -0.91 -7.46 -13.27
N LEU A 115 -0.50 -6.66 -14.25
CA LEU A 115 -1.34 -6.26 -15.38
C LEU A 115 -1.37 -7.36 -16.44
N THR A 116 -2.55 -7.69 -16.98
CA THR A 116 -2.70 -8.77 -17.96
C THR A 116 -3.13 -8.29 -19.34
N SER A 117 -4.04 -7.32 -19.42
CA SER A 117 -4.49 -6.75 -20.69
C SER A 117 -4.92 -5.29 -20.55
N PRO A 118 -4.63 -4.41 -21.52
CA PRO A 118 -3.71 -4.62 -22.63
C PRO A 118 -2.24 -4.78 -22.17
N PRO A 119 -1.44 -5.67 -22.77
CA PRO A 119 -0.02 -5.79 -22.47
C PRO A 119 0.77 -4.51 -22.81
N ASP A 120 1.91 -4.32 -22.14
CA ASP A 120 2.82 -3.20 -22.43
C ASP A 120 3.17 -3.12 -23.92
N LYS A 121 3.19 -1.90 -24.47
CA LYS A 121 3.50 -1.58 -25.87
C LYS A 121 2.62 -2.29 -26.91
N THR A 122 1.38 -2.64 -26.57
CA THR A 122 0.43 -3.18 -27.55
C THR A 122 -0.02 -2.10 -28.54
N PRO A 123 0.28 -2.22 -29.86
CA PRO A 123 -0.17 -1.25 -30.84
C PRO A 123 -1.61 -1.55 -31.28
N GLY A 124 -2.30 -0.52 -31.79
CA GLY A 124 -3.58 -0.72 -32.49
C GLY A 124 -4.72 -1.18 -31.59
N ILE A 125 -4.68 -0.85 -30.30
CA ILE A 125 -5.84 -0.96 -29.41
C ILE A 125 -6.95 -0.08 -30.00
N GLY A 126 -8.16 -0.64 -30.13
CA GLY A 126 -9.33 0.11 -30.59
C GLY A 126 -9.63 1.28 -29.66
N THR A 127 -10.34 2.29 -30.15
CA THR A 127 -10.69 3.48 -29.34
C THR A 127 -11.95 3.30 -28.50
N GLU A 128 -12.70 2.23 -28.72
CA GLU A 128 -13.96 1.94 -28.03
C GLU A 128 -13.90 0.56 -27.38
N ASN A 129 -14.60 0.40 -26.25
CA ASN A 129 -14.66 -0.86 -25.49
C ASN A 129 -13.26 -1.39 -25.17
N VAL A 130 -12.39 -0.54 -24.64
CA VAL A 130 -11.09 -0.97 -24.12
C VAL A 130 -11.31 -1.47 -22.70
N ASN A 131 -10.91 -2.71 -22.44
CA ASN A 131 -10.93 -3.30 -21.10
C ASN A 131 -9.50 -3.38 -20.56
N LEU A 132 -9.31 -2.83 -19.36
CA LEU A 132 -8.15 -3.09 -18.53
C LEU A 132 -8.44 -4.34 -17.70
N ASP A 133 -7.53 -5.31 -17.68
CA ASP A 133 -7.61 -6.54 -16.91
C ASP A 133 -6.31 -6.77 -16.15
N TRP A 134 -6.42 -7.26 -14.91
CA TRP A 134 -5.28 -7.55 -14.06
C TRP A 134 -5.53 -8.79 -13.19
N GLU A 135 -4.46 -9.33 -12.59
CA GLU A 135 -4.59 -10.43 -11.63
C GLU A 135 -5.14 -9.93 -10.30
N THR A 136 -6.02 -10.74 -9.70
CA THR A 136 -6.53 -10.45 -8.35
C THR A 136 -5.41 -10.64 -7.31
N LEU A 137 -5.08 -9.59 -6.58
CA LEU A 137 -4.25 -9.69 -5.39
C LEU A 137 -5.03 -10.39 -4.27
N LYS A 138 -4.41 -11.39 -3.65
CA LYS A 138 -5.02 -12.14 -2.56
C LYS A 138 -5.37 -11.19 -1.40
N GLY A 139 -6.64 -11.22 -1.00
CA GLY A 139 -7.17 -10.41 0.10
C GLY A 139 -7.63 -9.00 -0.28
N ALA A 140 -7.37 -8.54 -1.51
CA ALA A 140 -7.90 -7.27 -1.99
C ALA A 140 -9.41 -7.38 -2.26
N THR A 141 -10.16 -6.36 -1.84
CA THR A 141 -11.61 -6.28 -2.07
C THR A 141 -12.00 -5.12 -2.98
N GLU A 142 -11.09 -4.17 -3.18
CA GLU A 142 -11.28 -3.01 -4.04
C GLU A 142 -9.96 -2.59 -4.68
N TYR A 143 -10.06 -2.07 -5.89
CA TYR A 143 -8.95 -1.56 -6.69
C TYR A 143 -9.24 -0.16 -7.18
N LYS A 144 -8.17 0.63 -7.28
CA LYS A 144 -8.16 1.87 -8.04
C LYS A 144 -7.33 1.68 -9.30
N TRP A 145 -7.89 2.05 -10.44
CA TRP A 145 -7.17 2.12 -11.71
C TRP A 145 -6.98 3.57 -12.13
N GLN A 146 -5.91 3.83 -12.87
CA GLN A 146 -5.62 5.12 -13.45
C GLN A 146 -5.13 4.93 -14.89
N LEU A 147 -5.51 5.85 -15.76
CA LEU A 147 -5.04 6.02 -17.13
C LEU A 147 -4.35 7.39 -17.22
N ASN A 148 -3.38 7.54 -18.11
CA ASN A 148 -2.70 8.80 -18.34
C ASN A 148 -2.05 8.85 -19.72
N TYR A 149 -1.74 10.06 -20.16
CA TYR A 149 -0.87 10.33 -21.31
C TYR A 149 0.61 10.25 -20.94
N ASP A 150 0.95 10.38 -19.66
CA ASP A 150 2.32 10.38 -19.14
C ASP A 150 2.57 9.26 -18.13
N THR A 151 3.80 8.75 -18.06
CA THR A 151 4.17 7.63 -17.18
C THR A 151 4.30 8.00 -15.70
N ASP A 152 4.33 9.29 -15.36
CA ASP A 152 4.54 9.74 -13.98
C ASP A 152 3.24 9.79 -13.16
N PHE A 153 2.08 9.84 -13.84
CA PHE A 153 0.76 9.98 -13.25
C PHE A 153 0.67 11.12 -12.22
N SER A 154 1.39 12.21 -12.47
CA SER A 154 1.44 13.39 -11.60
C SER A 154 0.12 14.17 -11.59
N THR A 155 -0.56 14.22 -12.73
CA THR A 155 -1.92 14.75 -12.89
C THR A 155 -2.76 13.76 -13.67
N ILE A 156 -3.90 13.32 -13.11
CA ILE A 156 -4.81 12.41 -13.78
C ILE A 156 -5.87 13.23 -14.54
N PRO A 157 -6.05 13.02 -15.85
CA PRO A 157 -7.14 13.65 -16.59
C PRO A 157 -8.52 13.28 -16.01
N THR A 158 -9.51 14.13 -16.24
CA THR A 158 -10.90 13.81 -15.87
C THR A 158 -11.33 12.50 -16.55
N ASP A 159 -12.05 11.66 -15.80
CA ASP A 159 -12.53 10.33 -16.22
C ASP A 159 -11.43 9.28 -16.48
N PHE A 160 -10.16 9.58 -16.19
CA PHE A 160 -9.03 8.64 -16.35
C PHE A 160 -8.67 7.93 -15.04
N GLU A 161 -9.61 7.82 -14.12
CA GLU A 161 -9.48 6.96 -12.96
C GLU A 161 -10.84 6.48 -12.45
N GLY A 162 -10.82 5.40 -11.70
CA GLY A 162 -12.00 4.90 -11.03
C GLY A 162 -11.67 3.80 -10.03
N ASP A 163 -12.65 3.52 -9.19
CA ASP A 163 -12.60 2.44 -8.21
C ASP A 163 -13.50 1.28 -8.65
N THR A 164 -13.11 0.05 -8.33
CA THR A 164 -13.83 -1.16 -8.74
C THR A 164 -13.54 -2.33 -7.80
N THR A 165 -14.55 -3.17 -7.56
CA THR A 165 -14.41 -4.44 -6.82
C THR A 165 -14.01 -5.61 -7.72
N LYS A 166 -13.94 -5.39 -9.04
CA LYS A 166 -13.54 -6.38 -10.04
C LYS A 166 -12.06 -6.25 -10.36
N SER A 167 -11.48 -7.30 -10.93
CA SER A 167 -10.11 -7.28 -11.47
C SER A 167 -10.06 -6.78 -12.92
N SER A 168 -10.94 -5.84 -13.26
CA SER A 168 -11.09 -5.29 -14.60
C SER A 168 -11.80 -3.93 -14.59
N ALA A 169 -11.56 -3.10 -15.61
CA ALA A 169 -12.26 -1.83 -15.81
C ALA A 169 -12.42 -1.50 -17.30
N TRP A 170 -13.62 -1.05 -17.69
CA TRP A 170 -13.88 -0.55 -19.03
C TRP A 170 -13.60 0.94 -19.11
N LEU A 171 -12.86 1.33 -20.13
CA LEU A 171 -12.52 2.74 -20.38
C LEU A 171 -13.60 3.42 -21.22
N SER A 172 -13.69 4.74 -21.03
CA SER A 172 -14.34 5.64 -21.98
C SER A 172 -13.61 5.62 -23.33
N ALA A 173 -14.25 6.21 -24.35
CA ALA A 173 -13.65 6.31 -25.67
C ALA A 173 -12.29 7.03 -25.63
N LEU A 174 -11.30 6.43 -26.28
CA LEU A 174 -9.93 6.94 -26.36
C LEU A 174 -9.68 7.66 -27.69
N GLU A 175 -8.62 8.46 -27.74
CA GLU A 175 -8.19 9.13 -28.95
C GLU A 175 -7.35 8.21 -29.84
N THR A 176 -7.53 8.33 -31.15
CA THR A 176 -6.73 7.57 -32.12
C THR A 176 -5.29 8.05 -32.15
N ALA A 177 -4.34 7.12 -32.33
CA ALA A 177 -2.92 7.42 -32.46
C ALA A 177 -2.29 8.13 -31.24
N THR A 178 -2.92 7.98 -30.06
CA THR A 178 -2.46 8.56 -28.80
C THR A 178 -1.89 7.47 -27.89
N PRO A 179 -0.68 7.66 -27.31
CA PRO A 179 -0.14 6.74 -26.33
C PRO A 179 -0.87 6.91 -24.99
N TYR A 180 -1.15 5.79 -24.33
CA TYR A 180 -1.75 5.74 -23.01
C TYR A 180 -0.96 4.83 -22.09
N TYR A 181 -0.86 5.22 -20.83
CA TYR A 181 -0.27 4.46 -19.75
C TYR A 181 -1.33 4.20 -18.70
N TRP A 182 -1.33 3.01 -18.12
CA TRP A 182 -2.29 2.67 -17.08
C TRP A 182 -1.61 1.95 -15.93
N ARG A 183 -2.18 2.12 -14.73
CA ARG A 183 -1.72 1.44 -13.52
C ARG A 183 -2.88 1.12 -12.61
N VAL A 184 -2.68 0.11 -11.77
CA VAL A 184 -3.69 -0.37 -10.81
C VAL A 184 -3.04 -0.61 -9.46
N ARG A 185 -3.78 -0.37 -8.38
CA ARG A 185 -3.45 -0.84 -7.02
C ARG A 185 -4.69 -1.33 -6.31
N ALA A 186 -4.53 -2.22 -5.34
CA ALA A 186 -5.56 -2.45 -4.35
C ALA A 186 -5.68 -1.22 -3.43
N THR A 187 -6.91 -0.89 -3.03
CA THR A 187 -7.23 0.17 -2.08
C THR A 187 -7.73 -0.36 -0.75
N GLU A 188 -8.45 -1.49 -0.79
CA GLU A 188 -8.96 -2.17 0.39
C GLU A 188 -8.45 -3.61 0.44
N PRO A 189 -8.14 -4.15 1.64
CA PRO A 189 -8.26 -3.54 2.97
C PRO A 189 -7.17 -2.53 3.39
N VAL A 190 -6.06 -2.52 2.65
CA VAL A 190 -4.94 -1.58 2.76
C VAL A 190 -4.38 -1.40 1.36
N LEU A 191 -3.66 -0.31 1.14
CA LEU A 191 -3.08 0.01 -0.14
C LEU A 191 -2.08 -1.07 -0.57
N SER A 192 -2.09 -1.37 -1.86
CA SER A 192 -0.94 -1.99 -2.52
C SER A 192 -0.03 -0.97 -3.20
N ARG A 193 1.16 -1.44 -3.58
CA ARG A 193 1.95 -0.70 -4.56
C ARG A 193 1.16 -0.60 -5.85
N TRP A 194 1.33 0.53 -6.54
CA TRP A 194 0.92 0.63 -7.94
C TRP A 194 1.62 -0.44 -8.76
N SER A 195 0.91 -1.01 -9.73
CA SER A 195 1.49 -1.84 -10.77
C SER A 195 2.61 -1.11 -11.50
N VAL A 196 3.53 -1.90 -12.05
CA VAL A 196 4.67 -1.44 -12.88
C VAL A 196 4.45 -1.75 -14.34
#